data_AF-A0A3M2BBQ6-F1
#
_entry.id   AF-A0A3M2BBQ6-F1
#
_cell.length_a   1.000
_cell.length_b   1.000
_cell.length_c   1.000
_cell.angle_alpha   90.00
_cell.angle_beta   90.00
_cell.angle_gamma   90.00
#
_symmetry.space_group_name_H-M   'P 1'
#
loop_
_entity.id
_entity.type
_entity.pdbx_description
1 polymer ?
#
loop_
_entity_poly.entity_id
_entity_poly.type
_entity_poly.pdbx_seq_one_letter_code
_entity_poly.pdbx_strand_id
1 'polypeptide(L)'
;FSKVVVDAFYDPMTADAEVDPWEIRDEVIPIPSREDGYAKILFLGTTGAGKTSLLRHLIGSHPERDRFPSTSTGKTTISDIEVITDDAPFKAVVTFFPERTVRTYIQESIEQACRAVWRQESDEKIAKEFLNHKEQRFRLSYVLGTWSQKASVSEEDDWSFEEPGSIDEMEQEPGDGSDALYPSAEERRAMQDKLEGYVKQLRQIAHHAIDTVSNEWGKNVLELKGDELDLVLDYFEEILERMPGYDDLVDDVIQEILMRFELLPAGELRRKGKWPERWVFETEDRDEFIAHVRWFSSNYAPAFGRLLTPLVQGIRVKGSFQSEELVDNKGLVLMDGEGLGHVTETVAEVSTRFTRRYQMADVILLVDNAEQPMQAAPLSVLRSVATSGYQEKLAIAFTHFDQVKGANF
;
A
#
# COMPACT_ATOMS: atom_id res chain seq x y z
N PHE A 1 -14.72 34.20 -14.49
CA PHE A 1 -13.46 33.72 -15.08
C PHE A 1 -13.67 32.31 -15.62
N SER A 2 -12.92 31.88 -16.65
CA SER A 2 -12.97 30.49 -17.12
C SER A 2 -12.58 29.55 -15.98
N LYS A 3 -13.32 28.45 -15.80
CA LYS A 3 -13.05 27.45 -14.76
C LYS A 3 -11.59 26.95 -14.84
N VAL A 4 -11.09 26.72 -16.05
CA VAL A 4 -9.69 26.32 -16.33
C VAL A 4 -8.67 27.33 -15.79
N VAL A 5 -8.97 28.62 -15.86
CA VAL A 5 -8.06 29.69 -15.41
C VAL A 5 -8.11 29.84 -13.89
N VAL A 6 -9.26 29.60 -13.26
CA VAL A 6 -9.39 29.60 -11.80
C VAL A 6 -8.68 28.37 -11.22
N ASP A 7 -8.89 27.19 -11.82
CA ASP A 7 -8.23 25.95 -11.40
C ASP A 7 -6.70 26.09 -11.54
N ALA A 8 -6.18 26.56 -12.69
CA ALA A 8 -4.74 26.70 -12.88
C ALA A 8 -4.03 27.68 -11.91
N PHE A 9 -4.74 28.70 -11.41
CA PHE A 9 -4.14 29.74 -10.54
C PHE A 9 -4.33 29.51 -9.05
N TYR A 10 -5.46 28.91 -8.63
CA TYR A 10 -5.79 28.77 -7.21
C TYR A 10 -5.48 27.37 -6.66
N ASP A 11 -5.43 26.33 -7.48
CA ASP A 11 -5.11 24.95 -7.03
C ASP A 11 -3.69 24.86 -6.39
N PRO A 12 -2.65 25.52 -6.93
CA PRO A 12 -1.33 25.56 -6.28
C PRO A 12 -1.31 26.37 -4.97
N MET A 13 -2.18 27.39 -4.84
CA MET A 13 -2.20 28.28 -3.66
C MET A 13 -3.02 27.71 -2.49
N THR A 14 -3.89 26.74 -2.74
CA THR A 14 -4.69 26.06 -1.69
C THR A 14 -4.12 24.69 -1.31
N ALA A 15 -2.93 24.35 -1.81
CA ALA A 15 -2.26 23.07 -1.60
C ALA A 15 -1.63 22.93 -0.19
N ASP A 16 -1.53 24.01 0.59
CA ASP A 16 -0.68 24.07 1.80
C ASP A 16 -1.43 23.89 3.15
N ALA A 17 -2.71 23.52 3.14
CA ALA A 17 -3.31 22.91 4.32
C ALA A 17 -3.32 21.40 4.09
N GLU A 18 -2.35 20.68 4.64
CA GLU A 18 -2.41 19.24 4.80
C GLU A 18 -3.65 18.91 5.62
N VAL A 19 -4.79 18.70 4.95
CA VAL A 19 -6.01 18.25 5.62
C VAL A 19 -5.73 16.86 6.16
N ASP A 20 -5.93 16.65 7.46
CA ASP A 20 -5.70 15.35 8.09
C ASP A 20 -6.60 14.32 7.39
N PRO A 21 -6.04 13.29 6.73
CA PRO A 21 -6.83 12.26 6.04
C PRO A 21 -7.82 11.56 6.97
N TRP A 22 -7.47 11.49 8.25
CA TRP A 22 -8.37 10.99 9.28
C TRP A 22 -9.63 11.85 9.38
N GLU A 23 -9.49 13.18 9.38
CA GLU A 23 -10.62 14.11 9.40
C GLU A 23 -11.48 13.99 8.14
N ILE A 24 -10.87 13.81 6.97
CA ILE A 24 -11.62 13.57 5.71
C ILE A 24 -12.49 12.30 5.81
N ARG A 25 -11.97 11.23 6.42
CA ARG A 25 -12.75 10.00 6.67
C ARG A 25 -13.81 10.23 7.73
N ASP A 26 -13.50 11.01 8.78
CA ASP A 26 -14.41 11.31 9.89
C ASP A 26 -15.61 12.17 9.48
N GLU A 27 -15.45 13.07 8.51
CA GLU A 27 -16.55 13.82 7.91
C GLU A 27 -17.61 12.92 7.25
N VAL A 28 -17.20 11.77 6.70
CA VAL A 28 -18.08 10.85 5.96
C VAL A 28 -18.60 9.74 6.86
N ILE A 29 -17.70 9.08 7.58
CA ILE A 29 -18.00 8.00 8.52
C ILE A 29 -17.33 8.37 9.85
N PRO A 30 -18.04 9.06 10.75
CA PRO A 30 -17.51 9.44 12.06
C PRO A 30 -17.13 8.20 12.88
N ILE A 31 -16.01 8.24 13.58
CA ILE A 31 -15.67 7.17 14.52
C ILE A 31 -16.55 7.28 15.77
N PRO A 32 -17.35 6.25 16.08
CA PRO A 32 -18.19 6.27 17.26
C PRO A 32 -17.34 6.18 18.54
N SER A 33 -17.91 6.70 19.61
CA SER A 33 -17.29 6.73 20.92
C SER A 33 -17.83 5.63 21.83
N ARG A 34 -17.23 5.52 23.02
CA ARG A 34 -17.72 4.64 24.08
C ARG A 34 -19.10 5.03 24.59
N GLU A 35 -19.46 6.31 24.50
CA GLU A 35 -20.79 6.80 24.87
C GLU A 35 -21.86 6.31 23.88
N ASP A 36 -21.47 6.06 22.63
CA ASP A 36 -22.33 5.50 21.58
C ASP A 36 -22.47 3.96 21.69
N GLY A 37 -21.84 3.35 22.69
CA GLY A 37 -21.82 1.90 22.89
C GLY A 37 -20.70 1.17 22.15
N TYR A 38 -19.71 1.89 21.61
CA TYR A 38 -18.62 1.28 20.84
C TYR A 38 -17.32 1.12 21.63
N ALA A 39 -16.55 0.07 21.35
CA ALA A 39 -15.21 -0.13 21.86
C ALA A 39 -14.17 -0.02 20.73
N LYS A 40 -13.21 0.89 20.89
CA LYS A 40 -12.09 1.06 19.95
C LYS A 40 -10.94 0.14 20.29
N ILE A 41 -10.57 -0.72 19.35
CA ILE A 41 -9.50 -1.71 19.48
C ILE A 41 -8.39 -1.36 18.51
N LEU A 42 -7.21 -1.03 19.03
CA LEU A 42 -6.00 -0.76 18.26
C LEU A 42 -5.15 -2.02 18.14
N PHE A 43 -4.89 -2.48 16.92
CA PHE A 43 -4.02 -3.63 16.67
C PHE A 43 -2.56 -3.19 16.59
N LEU A 44 -1.71 -3.82 17.38
CA LEU A 44 -0.27 -3.62 17.39
C LEU A 44 0.43 -4.96 17.23
N GLY A 45 1.60 -4.98 16.59
CA GLY A 45 2.34 -6.22 16.37
C GLY A 45 3.30 -6.09 15.20
N THR A 46 4.28 -6.97 15.12
CA THR A 46 5.23 -7.02 14.01
C THR A 46 4.55 -7.44 12.70
N THR A 47 5.25 -7.27 11.60
CA THR A 47 4.82 -7.85 10.32
C THR A 47 4.88 -9.37 10.41
N GLY A 48 3.90 -10.06 9.82
CA GLY A 48 3.80 -11.52 9.94
C GLY A 48 3.26 -12.03 11.28
N ALA A 49 3.02 -11.18 12.29
CA ALA A 49 2.41 -11.60 13.55
C ALA A 49 0.93 -12.04 13.43
N GLY A 50 0.32 -11.93 12.25
CA GLY A 50 -1.07 -12.33 12.03
C GLY A 50 -2.13 -11.29 12.39
N LYS A 51 -1.77 -10.00 12.53
CA LYS A 51 -2.73 -8.90 12.83
C LYS A 51 -3.92 -8.90 11.87
N THR A 52 -3.65 -8.79 10.57
CA THR A 52 -4.68 -8.69 9.54
C THR A 52 -5.45 -10.00 9.40
N SER A 53 -4.81 -11.15 9.64
CA SER A 53 -5.51 -12.45 9.69
C SER A 53 -6.50 -12.52 10.86
N LEU A 54 -6.09 -12.05 12.04
CA LEU A 54 -6.98 -11.94 13.20
C LEU A 54 -8.13 -10.96 12.92
N LEU A 55 -7.85 -9.82 12.29
CA LEU A 55 -8.88 -8.87 11.87
C LEU A 55 -9.91 -9.55 10.94
N ARG A 56 -9.45 -10.28 9.91
CA ARG A 56 -10.33 -11.05 9.00
C ARG A 56 -11.27 -11.99 9.74
N HIS A 57 -10.73 -12.74 10.72
CA HIS A 57 -11.52 -13.64 11.54
C HIS A 57 -12.58 -12.89 12.37
N LEU A 58 -12.24 -11.73 12.93
CA LEU A 58 -13.18 -10.92 13.71
C LEU A 58 -14.32 -10.34 12.87
N ILE A 59 -14.06 -10.00 11.60
CA ILE A 59 -15.04 -9.37 10.71
C ILE A 59 -15.79 -10.37 9.83
N GLY A 60 -15.49 -11.67 9.96
CA GLY A 60 -16.07 -12.73 9.14
C GLY A 60 -15.69 -12.66 7.67
N SER A 61 -14.46 -12.20 7.35
CA SER A 61 -13.98 -12.14 5.98
C SER A 61 -13.25 -13.42 5.59
N HIS A 62 -13.76 -14.10 4.56
CA HIS A 62 -13.18 -15.36 4.07
C HIS A 62 -11.84 -15.12 3.35
N PRO A 63 -10.77 -15.91 3.65
CA PRO A 63 -9.46 -15.73 3.04
C PRO A 63 -9.46 -15.81 1.51
N GLU A 64 -10.19 -16.76 0.93
CA GLU A 64 -10.20 -16.99 -0.53
C GLU A 64 -11.24 -16.14 -1.29
N ARG A 65 -12.48 -16.07 -0.79
CA ARG A 65 -13.59 -15.36 -1.44
C ARG A 65 -13.49 -13.84 -1.29
N ASP A 66 -13.34 -13.38 -0.05
CA ASP A 66 -13.48 -11.96 0.27
C ASP A 66 -12.14 -11.23 0.15
N ARG A 67 -11.04 -11.88 0.59
CA ARG A 67 -9.66 -11.34 0.53
C ARG A 67 -9.50 -9.93 1.13
N PHE A 68 -10.38 -9.54 2.06
CA PHE A 68 -10.44 -8.21 2.65
C PHE A 68 -10.22 -8.21 4.18
N PRO A 69 -9.37 -7.35 4.73
CA PRO A 69 -8.27 -6.64 4.06
C PRO A 69 -7.22 -7.61 3.50
N SER A 70 -6.37 -7.24 2.54
CA SER A 70 -5.32 -8.15 2.05
C SER A 70 -4.33 -8.55 3.16
N THR A 71 -3.99 -9.83 3.24
CA THR A 71 -2.90 -10.34 4.08
C THR A 71 -1.65 -10.51 3.23
N SER A 72 -0.50 -9.99 3.68
CA SER A 72 0.80 -10.42 3.14
C SER A 72 1.89 -10.24 4.19
N THR A 73 2.90 -11.09 4.08
CA THR A 73 4.12 -11.11 4.90
C THR A 73 5.12 -10.03 4.47
N GLY A 74 5.04 -9.57 3.23
CA GLY A 74 5.71 -8.36 2.76
C GLY A 74 5.02 -7.13 3.37
N LYS A 75 5.73 -6.00 3.43
CA LYS A 75 5.23 -4.72 3.99
C LYS A 75 3.96 -4.24 3.25
N THR A 76 2.78 -4.74 3.63
CA THR A 76 1.56 -4.63 2.81
C THR A 76 0.45 -3.78 3.42
N THR A 77 0.57 -3.37 4.67
CA THR A 77 -0.32 -2.39 5.30
C THR A 77 0.31 -1.01 5.26
N ILE A 78 0.34 -0.38 4.07
CA ILE A 78 0.71 1.05 3.95
C ILE A 78 -0.45 1.95 4.41
N SER A 79 -1.68 1.47 4.22
CA SER A 79 -2.89 2.20 4.54
C SER A 79 -3.44 1.81 5.90
N ASP A 80 -3.87 2.80 6.69
CA ASP A 80 -4.61 2.55 7.92
C ASP A 80 -6.00 1.98 7.57
N ILE A 81 -6.40 0.87 8.20
CA ILE A 81 -7.69 0.24 7.99
C ILE A 81 -8.52 0.30 9.27
N GLU A 82 -9.67 0.94 9.17
CA GLU A 82 -10.63 1.10 10.25
C GLU A 82 -11.92 0.35 9.88
N VAL A 83 -12.30 -0.65 10.66
CA VAL A 83 -13.55 -1.41 10.49
C VAL A 83 -14.49 -1.12 11.64
N ILE A 84 -15.66 -0.58 11.35
CA ILE A 84 -16.73 -0.32 12.32
C ILE A 84 -17.81 -1.39 12.14
N THR A 85 -18.01 -2.23 13.16
CA THR A 85 -19.05 -3.26 13.16
C THR A 85 -20.37 -2.68 13.67
N ASP A 86 -21.41 -2.69 12.84
CA ASP A 86 -22.73 -2.12 13.14
C ASP A 86 -23.83 -2.92 12.41
N ASP A 87 -25.11 -2.71 12.73
CA ASP A 87 -26.26 -3.29 12.02
C ASP A 87 -26.70 -2.45 10.80
N ALA A 88 -25.83 -1.54 10.35
CA ALA A 88 -26.11 -0.62 9.25
C ALA A 88 -25.73 -1.22 7.89
N PRO A 89 -26.27 -0.68 6.78
CA PRO A 89 -25.74 -0.92 5.44
C PRO A 89 -24.23 -0.68 5.37
N PHE A 90 -23.58 -1.36 4.42
CA PHE A 90 -22.14 -1.24 4.24
C PHE A 90 -21.80 0.12 3.64
N LYS A 91 -20.84 0.82 4.26
CA LYS A 91 -20.32 2.11 3.81
C LYS A 91 -18.80 2.07 3.82
N ALA A 92 -18.19 2.68 2.82
CA ALA A 92 -16.75 2.84 2.71
C ALA A 92 -16.39 4.30 2.45
N VAL A 93 -15.29 4.73 3.06
CA VAL A 93 -14.57 5.92 2.65
C VAL A 93 -13.09 5.58 2.53
N VAL A 94 -12.52 5.90 1.36
CA VAL A 94 -11.11 5.68 1.03
C VAL A 94 -10.48 7.03 0.75
N THR A 95 -9.34 7.31 1.39
CA THR A 95 -8.55 8.53 1.16
C THR A 95 -7.25 8.18 0.45
N PHE A 96 -6.81 9.06 -0.45
CA PHE A 96 -5.62 8.84 -1.28
C PHE A 96 -4.48 9.78 -0.90
N PHE A 97 -3.24 9.35 -1.15
CA PHE A 97 -2.08 10.24 -1.00
C PHE A 97 -2.20 11.46 -1.91
N PRO A 98 -1.72 12.64 -1.49
CA PRO A 98 -1.68 13.83 -2.34
C PRO A 98 -0.84 13.60 -3.61
N GLU A 99 -1.18 14.29 -4.70
CA GLU A 99 -0.47 14.18 -5.99
C GLU A 99 1.04 14.37 -5.83
N ARG A 100 1.46 15.37 -5.05
CA ARG A 100 2.87 15.68 -4.82
C ARG A 100 3.63 14.50 -4.21
N THR A 101 3.02 13.82 -3.23
CA THR A 101 3.61 12.65 -2.57
C THR A 101 3.77 11.50 -3.55
N VAL A 102 2.74 11.22 -4.35
CA VAL A 102 2.80 10.16 -5.37
C VAL A 102 3.81 10.49 -6.46
N ARG A 103 3.91 11.76 -6.86
CA ARG A 103 4.91 12.24 -7.82
C ARG A 103 6.33 12.00 -7.30
N THR A 104 6.60 12.32 -6.04
CA THR A 104 7.90 12.04 -5.40
C THR A 104 8.22 10.53 -5.41
N TYR A 105 7.27 9.67 -5.07
CA TYR A 105 7.51 8.22 -5.12
C TYR A 105 7.79 7.69 -6.54
N ILE A 106 7.17 8.28 -7.56
CA ILE A 106 7.46 7.93 -8.96
C ILE A 106 8.88 8.39 -9.33
N GLN A 107 9.27 9.60 -8.95
CA GLN A 107 10.62 10.15 -9.18
C GLN A 107 11.69 9.24 -8.54
N GLU A 108 11.51 8.85 -7.27
CA GLU A 108 12.40 7.94 -6.55
C GLU A 108 12.48 6.56 -7.25
N SER A 109 11.35 6.03 -7.74
CA SER A 109 11.30 4.78 -8.53
C SER A 109 12.06 4.91 -9.87
N ILE A 110 11.96 6.05 -10.54
CA ILE A 110 12.71 6.35 -11.78
C ILE A 110 14.20 6.41 -11.50
N GLU A 111 14.61 7.09 -10.42
CA GLU A 111 16.01 7.18 -10.01
C GLU A 111 16.62 5.80 -9.73
N GLN A 112 15.92 4.94 -8.98
CA GLN A 112 16.39 3.57 -8.74
C GLN A 112 16.54 2.77 -10.04
N ALA A 113 15.57 2.90 -10.97
CA ALA A 113 15.66 2.26 -12.27
C ALA A 113 16.84 2.79 -13.11
N CYS A 114 17.09 4.10 -13.10
CA CYS A 114 18.25 4.70 -13.77
C CYS A 114 19.59 4.27 -13.12
N ARG A 115 19.65 4.09 -11.79
CA ARG A 115 20.80 3.48 -11.11
C ARG A 115 21.03 2.03 -11.56
N ALA A 116 19.97 1.25 -11.82
CA ALA A 116 20.10 -0.09 -12.40
C ALA A 116 20.69 -0.05 -13.82
N VAL A 117 20.31 0.95 -14.63
CA VAL A 117 20.92 1.18 -15.96
C VAL A 117 22.41 1.52 -15.82
N TRP A 118 22.79 2.38 -14.88
CA TRP A 118 24.19 2.70 -14.58
C TRP A 118 25.02 1.43 -14.28
N ARG A 119 24.44 0.50 -13.52
CA ARG A 119 25.05 -0.80 -13.20
C ARG A 119 25.06 -1.80 -14.38
N GLN A 120 24.57 -1.38 -15.54
CA GLN A 120 24.47 -2.20 -16.77
C GLN A 120 23.60 -3.45 -16.57
N GLU A 121 22.53 -3.32 -15.78
CA GLU A 121 21.62 -4.42 -15.52
C GLU A 121 20.68 -4.72 -16.71
N SER A 122 20.00 -5.86 -16.64
CA SER A 122 19.01 -6.27 -17.65
C SER A 122 17.73 -5.44 -17.55
N ASP A 123 16.98 -5.40 -18.64
CA ASP A 123 15.70 -4.70 -18.71
C ASP A 123 14.69 -5.22 -17.67
N GLU A 124 14.77 -6.51 -17.31
CA GLU A 124 13.98 -7.12 -16.23
C GLU A 124 14.27 -6.50 -14.86
N LYS A 125 15.56 -6.28 -14.54
CA LYS A 125 15.94 -5.66 -13.28
C LYS A 125 15.58 -4.18 -13.25
N ILE A 126 15.78 -3.47 -14.37
CA ILE A 126 15.35 -2.07 -14.52
C ILE A 126 13.84 -1.94 -14.29
N ALA A 127 13.04 -2.82 -14.90
CA ALA A 127 11.60 -2.87 -14.68
C ALA A 127 11.25 -3.18 -13.23
N LYS A 128 11.96 -4.11 -12.59
CA LYS A 128 11.73 -4.48 -11.18
C LYS A 128 11.95 -3.28 -10.24
N GLU A 129 13.05 -2.54 -10.40
CA GLU A 129 13.36 -1.35 -9.61
C GLU A 129 12.38 -0.19 -9.88
N PHE A 130 11.94 -0.02 -11.13
CA PHE A 130 10.91 0.96 -11.47
C PHE A 130 9.56 0.61 -10.82
N LEU A 131 9.14 -0.65 -10.90
CA LEU A 131 7.82 -1.09 -10.45
C LEU A 131 7.68 -1.27 -8.94
N ASN A 132 8.80 -1.43 -8.21
CA ASN A 132 8.81 -1.69 -6.78
C ASN A 132 9.70 -0.67 -6.07
N HIS A 133 9.08 0.26 -5.36
CA HIS A 133 9.81 1.27 -4.60
C HIS A 133 10.69 0.63 -3.52
N LYS A 134 11.86 1.23 -3.26
CA LYS A 134 12.87 0.75 -2.30
C LYS A 134 12.31 0.47 -0.91
N GLU A 135 11.38 1.29 -0.44
CA GLU A 135 10.77 1.12 0.88
C GLU A 135 9.72 -0.01 0.94
N GLN A 136 9.36 -0.58 -0.22
CA GLN A 136 8.30 -1.56 -0.44
C GLN A 136 6.88 -1.07 -0.14
N ARG A 137 6.73 0.25 0.11
CA ARG A 137 5.47 0.93 0.40
C ARG A 137 4.71 1.40 -0.83
N PHE A 138 5.40 1.64 -1.94
CA PHE A 138 4.78 2.09 -3.18
C PHE A 138 5.09 1.08 -4.29
N ARG A 139 4.07 0.46 -4.87
CA ARG A 139 4.22 -0.63 -5.86
C ARG A 139 3.47 -0.28 -7.13
N LEU A 140 4.16 0.35 -8.08
CA LEU A 140 3.59 0.69 -9.38
C LEU A 140 3.12 -0.53 -10.16
N SER A 141 3.66 -1.72 -9.88
CA SER A 141 3.17 -2.98 -10.47
C SER A 141 1.67 -3.21 -10.27
N TYR A 142 1.10 -2.73 -9.16
CA TYR A 142 -0.32 -2.91 -8.87
C TYR A 142 -1.20 -2.05 -9.82
N VAL A 143 -0.67 -0.91 -10.26
CA VAL A 143 -1.36 0.07 -11.12
C VAL A 143 -1.02 -0.12 -12.60
N LEU A 144 0.23 -0.41 -12.91
CA LEU A 144 0.76 -0.49 -14.28
C LEU A 144 0.84 -1.94 -14.82
N GLY A 145 0.74 -2.94 -13.94
CA GLY A 145 0.88 -4.36 -14.29
C GLY A 145 2.27 -4.92 -14.02
N THR A 146 2.45 -6.19 -14.34
CA THR A 146 3.71 -6.93 -14.12
C THR A 146 4.54 -6.98 -15.40
N TRP A 147 5.86 -6.85 -15.26
CA TRP A 147 6.80 -7.10 -16.34
C TRP A 147 6.84 -8.59 -16.71
N SER A 148 6.56 -8.93 -17.97
CA SER A 148 6.53 -10.31 -18.46
C SER A 148 7.72 -10.63 -19.37
N GLN A 149 8.64 -11.48 -18.91
CA GLN A 149 9.19 -12.57 -19.72
C GLN A 149 9.37 -13.81 -18.85
N LYS A 150 8.54 -14.83 -19.13
CA LYS A 150 8.46 -16.13 -18.43
C LYS A 150 8.22 -16.00 -16.92
N ALA A 151 7.04 -16.45 -16.50
CA ALA A 151 6.90 -17.10 -15.21
C ALA A 151 7.82 -18.36 -15.19
N SER A 152 9.14 -18.19 -15.11
CA SER A 152 9.99 -19.22 -14.54
C SER A 152 9.71 -19.18 -13.05
N VAL A 153 8.87 -20.12 -12.63
CA VAL A 153 8.81 -20.60 -11.26
C VAL A 153 10.21 -21.11 -10.91
N SER A 154 11.08 -20.22 -10.47
CA SER A 154 12.34 -20.57 -9.82
C SER A 154 12.79 -19.39 -8.97
N GLU A 155 12.49 -19.54 -7.69
CA GLU A 155 13.34 -19.17 -6.56
C GLU A 155 13.69 -17.68 -6.46
N GLU A 156 12.71 -16.85 -6.07
CA GLU A 156 12.89 -15.64 -5.22
C GLU A 156 11.61 -14.81 -5.01
N ASP A 157 10.43 -15.25 -5.49
CA ASP A 157 9.15 -14.72 -5.02
C ASP A 157 8.79 -15.30 -3.63
N ASP A 158 9.66 -15.05 -2.65
CA ASP A 158 9.49 -15.38 -1.22
C ASP A 158 8.47 -14.46 -0.51
N TRP A 159 7.55 -13.84 -1.27
CA TRP A 159 6.73 -12.71 -0.80
C TRP A 159 5.22 -12.92 -0.96
N SER A 160 4.79 -14.07 -1.49
CA SER A 160 3.40 -14.54 -1.40
C SER A 160 3.36 -15.87 -0.67
N PHE A 161 3.19 -15.84 0.65
CA PHE A 161 2.74 -17.03 1.38
C PHE A 161 1.21 -17.15 1.24
N GLU A 162 0.75 -17.35 0.01
CA GLU A 162 -0.41 -18.18 -0.24
C GLU A 162 0.20 -19.49 -0.75
N GLU A 163 -0.05 -20.62 -0.07
CA GLU A 163 0.40 -21.92 -0.53
C GLU A 163 0.07 -22.06 -2.03
N PRO A 164 1.01 -22.51 -2.88
CA PRO A 164 0.65 -22.87 -4.23
C PRO A 164 -0.29 -24.07 -4.11
N GLY A 165 -1.59 -23.78 -4.18
CA GLY A 165 -2.58 -24.72 -4.67
C GLY A 165 -1.95 -25.41 -5.88
N SER A 166 -2.04 -26.74 -5.88
CA SER A 166 -1.44 -27.62 -6.88
C SER A 166 -1.53 -27.02 -8.27
N ILE A 167 -0.49 -27.22 -9.08
CA ILE A 167 -0.27 -26.71 -10.44
C ILE A 167 -1.49 -26.86 -11.38
N ASP A 168 -2.47 -27.69 -11.02
CA ASP A 168 -3.78 -27.82 -11.66
C ASP A 168 -4.76 -26.63 -11.40
N GLU A 169 -4.44 -25.65 -10.55
CA GLU A 169 -5.30 -24.49 -10.25
C GLU A 169 -4.94 -23.22 -11.03
N MET A 170 -3.81 -23.20 -11.77
CA MET A 170 -3.52 -22.12 -12.73
C MET A 170 -4.46 -22.11 -13.95
N GLU A 171 -5.28 -23.15 -14.12
CA GLU A 171 -6.28 -23.27 -15.19
C GLU A 171 -7.73 -22.97 -14.74
N GLN A 172 -7.98 -22.61 -13.48
CA GLN A 172 -9.26 -22.01 -13.15
C GLN A 172 -9.23 -20.55 -13.61
N GLU A 173 -9.75 -20.33 -14.82
CA GLU A 173 -10.25 -19.02 -15.21
C GLU A 173 -11.01 -18.43 -14.02
N PRO A 174 -10.76 -17.17 -13.61
CA PRO A 174 -11.55 -16.54 -12.57
C PRO A 174 -13.02 -16.71 -12.95
N GLY A 175 -13.78 -17.33 -12.04
CA GLY A 175 -15.17 -17.70 -12.29
C GLY A 175 -15.94 -16.53 -12.86
N ASP A 176 -16.50 -16.73 -14.06
CA ASP A 176 -17.16 -15.72 -14.90
C ASP A 176 -16.27 -14.50 -15.21
N GLY A 177 -15.95 -14.30 -16.50
CA GLY A 177 -15.21 -13.13 -17.01
C GLY A 177 -15.97 -11.79 -16.88
N SER A 178 -16.65 -11.55 -15.76
CA SER A 178 -17.48 -10.39 -15.48
C SER A 178 -16.98 -9.52 -14.31
N ASP A 179 -15.98 -9.94 -13.52
CA ASP A 179 -15.38 -9.09 -12.49
C ASP A 179 -14.43 -8.05 -13.11
N ALA A 180 -14.89 -6.80 -13.17
CA ALA A 180 -14.20 -5.66 -13.75
C ALA A 180 -12.81 -5.37 -13.13
N LEU A 181 -12.51 -5.98 -11.98
CA LEU A 181 -11.22 -5.89 -11.30
C LEU A 181 -10.08 -6.58 -12.05
N TYR A 182 -10.37 -7.60 -12.88
CA TYR A 182 -9.33 -8.36 -13.57
C TYR A 182 -9.11 -7.85 -14.99
N PRO A 183 -7.88 -7.45 -15.36
CA PRO A 183 -7.59 -7.03 -16.71
C PRO A 183 -7.67 -8.20 -17.70
N SER A 184 -8.24 -7.94 -18.88
CA SER A 184 -8.33 -8.92 -19.96
C SER A 184 -6.94 -9.25 -20.53
N ALA A 185 -6.83 -10.34 -21.30
CA ALA A 185 -5.56 -10.70 -21.95
C ALA A 185 -5.06 -9.62 -22.92
N GLU A 186 -5.97 -8.89 -23.58
CA GLU A 186 -5.63 -7.78 -24.48
C GLU A 186 -5.11 -6.57 -23.69
N GLU A 187 -5.76 -6.24 -22.58
CA GLU A 187 -5.32 -5.17 -21.69
C GLU A 187 -3.95 -5.48 -21.08
N ARG A 188 -3.70 -6.73 -20.67
CA ARG A 188 -2.39 -7.16 -20.18
C ARG A 188 -1.28 -6.96 -21.21
N ARG A 189 -1.56 -7.23 -22.49
CA ARG A 189 -0.60 -6.97 -23.57
C ARG A 189 -0.35 -5.48 -23.76
N ALA A 190 -1.40 -4.67 -23.77
CA ALA A 190 -1.26 -3.22 -23.87
C ALA A 190 -0.45 -2.62 -22.71
N MET A 191 -0.66 -3.12 -21.49
CA MET A 191 0.14 -2.74 -20.31
C MET A 191 1.60 -3.15 -20.48
N GLN A 192 1.87 -4.36 -20.94
CA GLN A 192 3.24 -4.82 -21.21
C GLN A 192 3.94 -3.97 -22.27
N ASP A 193 3.28 -3.67 -23.40
CA ASP A 193 3.84 -2.83 -24.45
C ASP A 193 4.20 -1.43 -23.92
N LYS A 194 3.38 -0.90 -23.00
CA LYS A 194 3.61 0.39 -22.37
C LYS A 194 4.78 0.34 -21.37
N LEU A 195 4.88 -0.72 -20.56
CA LEU A 195 6.02 -0.94 -19.68
C LEU A 195 7.33 -1.05 -20.48
N GLU A 196 7.33 -1.74 -21.61
CA GLU A 196 8.49 -1.81 -22.50
C GLU A 196 8.87 -0.44 -23.06
N GLY A 197 7.89 0.41 -23.33
CA GLY A 197 8.09 1.83 -23.66
C GLY A 197 8.81 2.59 -22.55
N TYR A 198 8.34 2.45 -21.31
CA TYR A 198 8.94 3.10 -20.15
C TYR A 198 10.37 2.64 -19.89
N VAL A 199 10.65 1.34 -19.95
CA VAL A 199 12.02 0.82 -19.77
C VAL A 199 12.96 1.37 -20.86
N LYS A 200 12.51 1.47 -22.11
CA LYS A 200 13.29 2.09 -23.19
C LYS A 200 13.57 3.57 -22.92
N GLN A 201 12.58 4.32 -22.46
CA GLN A 201 12.74 5.74 -22.10
C GLN A 201 13.69 5.92 -20.92
N LEU A 202 13.54 5.13 -19.85
CA LEU A 202 14.44 5.11 -18.69
C LEU A 202 15.90 4.87 -19.10
N ARG A 203 16.12 3.92 -20.01
CA ARG A 203 17.45 3.63 -20.56
C ARG A 203 18.03 4.82 -21.31
N GLN A 204 17.21 5.48 -22.14
CA GLN A 204 17.63 6.66 -22.87
C GLN A 204 18.00 7.79 -21.92
N ILE A 205 17.14 8.12 -20.96
CA ILE A 205 17.37 9.18 -19.97
C ILE A 205 18.65 8.89 -19.18
N ALA A 206 18.80 7.66 -18.67
CA ALA A 206 19.98 7.26 -17.91
C ALA A 206 21.26 7.33 -18.74
N HIS A 207 21.26 6.88 -20.01
CA HIS A 207 22.43 6.99 -20.87
C HIS A 207 22.83 8.43 -21.16
N HIS A 208 21.87 9.34 -21.43
CA HIS A 208 22.17 10.76 -21.61
C HIS A 208 22.74 11.40 -20.34
N ALA A 209 22.21 11.02 -19.17
CA ALA A 209 22.76 11.47 -17.89
C ALA A 209 24.17 10.93 -17.63
N ILE A 210 24.42 9.64 -17.89
CA ILE A 210 25.75 9.02 -17.77
C ILE A 210 26.76 9.72 -18.68
N ASP A 211 26.39 10.01 -19.93
CA ASP A 211 27.25 10.71 -20.88
C ASP A 211 27.56 12.14 -20.42
N THR A 212 26.55 12.85 -19.92
CA THR A 212 26.71 14.22 -19.38
C THR A 212 27.65 14.22 -18.18
N VAL A 213 27.41 13.34 -17.21
CA VAL A 213 28.25 13.20 -16.01
C VAL A 213 29.67 12.77 -16.37
N SER A 214 29.85 11.86 -17.33
CA SER A 214 31.17 11.44 -17.83
C SER A 214 31.96 12.59 -18.44
N ASN A 215 31.29 13.44 -19.23
CA ASN A 215 31.91 14.59 -19.88
C ASN A 215 32.33 15.66 -18.87
N GLU A 216 31.49 15.94 -17.86
CA GLU A 216 31.79 16.92 -16.82
C GLU A 216 32.86 16.43 -15.84
N TRP A 217 32.86 15.13 -15.51
CA TRP A 217 33.87 14.52 -14.65
C TRP A 217 35.21 14.27 -15.37
N GLY A 218 35.21 14.25 -16.69
CA GLY A 218 36.39 14.09 -17.54
C GLY A 218 36.95 12.65 -17.58
N LYS A 219 36.18 11.66 -17.14
CA LYS A 219 36.53 10.22 -17.14
C LYS A 219 35.29 9.36 -17.36
N ASN A 220 35.49 8.10 -17.71
CA ASN A 220 34.41 7.11 -17.72
C ASN A 220 33.96 6.82 -16.29
N VAL A 221 32.79 7.33 -15.92
CA VAL A 221 32.23 7.21 -14.57
C VAL A 221 31.75 5.81 -14.23
N LEU A 222 31.53 4.96 -15.24
CA LEU A 222 31.15 3.56 -15.06
C LEU A 222 32.29 2.70 -14.46
N GLU A 223 33.53 3.20 -14.47
CA GLU A 223 34.70 2.49 -13.94
C GLU A 223 35.09 2.94 -12.52
N LEU A 224 34.40 3.94 -11.96
CA LEU A 224 34.70 4.50 -10.64
C LEU A 224 34.35 3.53 -9.50
N LYS A 225 35.08 3.63 -8.39
CA LYS A 225 34.93 2.77 -7.19
C LYS A 225 35.20 3.55 -5.92
N GLY A 226 34.63 3.08 -4.79
CA GLY A 226 34.84 3.67 -3.47
C GLY A 226 34.17 5.03 -3.33
N ASP A 227 34.70 5.89 -2.46
CA ASP A 227 34.11 7.20 -2.13
C ASP A 227 33.90 8.13 -3.34
N GLU A 228 34.71 7.98 -4.40
CA GLU A 228 34.52 8.71 -5.66
C GLU A 228 33.24 8.31 -6.40
N LEU A 229 32.80 7.06 -6.26
CA LEU A 229 31.57 6.56 -6.88
C LEU A 229 30.33 7.15 -6.18
N ASP A 230 30.33 7.21 -4.85
CA ASP A 230 29.19 7.72 -4.09
C ASP A 230 28.92 9.19 -4.42
N LEU A 231 29.97 10.01 -4.46
CA LEU A 231 29.86 11.43 -4.86
C LEU A 231 29.31 11.60 -6.29
N VAL A 232 29.73 10.73 -7.21
CA VAL A 232 29.27 10.79 -8.60
C VAL A 232 27.84 10.29 -8.76
N LEU A 233 27.40 9.34 -7.93
CA LEU A 233 26.02 8.87 -7.92
C LEU A 233 25.06 9.96 -7.41
N ASP A 234 25.42 10.69 -6.36
CA ASP A 234 24.62 11.82 -5.88
C ASP A 234 24.50 12.91 -6.96
N TYR A 235 25.62 13.22 -7.64
CA TYR A 235 25.62 14.16 -8.75
C TYR A 235 24.82 13.66 -9.97
N PHE A 236 24.85 12.35 -10.24
CA PHE A 236 24.08 11.74 -11.31
C PHE A 236 22.57 11.92 -11.10
N GLU A 237 22.07 11.83 -9.86
CA GLU A 237 20.66 12.09 -9.54
C GLU A 237 20.25 13.53 -9.80
N GLU A 238 21.07 14.50 -9.40
CA GLU A 238 20.80 15.92 -9.71
C GLU A 238 20.74 16.20 -11.22
N ILE A 239 21.53 15.47 -12.02
CA ILE A 239 21.54 15.58 -13.47
C ILE A 239 20.32 14.88 -14.08
N LEU A 240 19.91 13.73 -13.56
CA LEU A 240 18.75 12.97 -14.04
C LEU A 240 17.48 13.82 -14.08
N GLU A 241 17.18 14.57 -13.00
CA GLU A 241 16.01 15.45 -12.93
C GLU A 241 15.98 16.54 -14.02
N ARG A 242 17.16 16.89 -14.58
CA ARG A 242 17.30 17.93 -15.60
C ARG A 242 17.32 17.36 -17.02
N MET A 243 17.27 16.04 -17.16
CA MET A 243 17.35 15.40 -18.47
C MET A 243 16.06 15.60 -19.29
N PRO A 244 16.18 15.84 -20.61
CA PRO A 244 15.02 15.86 -21.49
C PRO A 244 14.23 14.55 -21.41
N GLY A 245 12.91 14.66 -21.23
CA GLY A 245 12.01 13.51 -21.13
C GLY A 245 11.82 12.93 -19.73
N TYR A 246 12.54 13.42 -18.71
CA TYR A 246 12.32 13.00 -17.32
C TYR A 246 10.92 13.41 -16.83
N ASP A 247 10.58 14.70 -16.91
CA ASP A 247 9.27 15.22 -16.51
C ASP A 247 8.13 14.61 -17.34
N ASP A 248 8.34 14.43 -18.64
CA ASP A 248 7.36 13.79 -19.53
C ASP A 248 7.05 12.36 -19.09
N LEU A 249 8.07 11.58 -18.69
CA LEU A 249 7.89 10.23 -18.18
C LEU A 249 7.10 10.22 -16.86
N VAL A 250 7.41 11.14 -15.94
CA VAL A 250 6.67 11.28 -14.67
C VAL A 250 5.20 11.61 -14.96
N ASP A 251 4.94 12.57 -15.84
CA ASP A 251 3.59 12.99 -16.20
C ASP A 251 2.80 11.87 -16.92
N ASP A 252 3.45 11.10 -17.78
CA ASP A 252 2.85 9.93 -18.44
C ASP A 252 2.43 8.86 -17.41
N VAL A 253 3.27 8.58 -16.42
CA VAL A 253 2.94 7.63 -15.33
C VAL A 253 1.80 8.15 -14.46
N ILE A 254 1.80 9.44 -14.13
CA ILE A 254 0.69 10.08 -13.41
C ILE A 254 -0.61 9.99 -14.21
N GLN A 255 -0.56 10.21 -15.52
CA GLN A 255 -1.74 10.10 -16.38
C GLN A 255 -2.27 8.66 -16.44
N GLU A 256 -1.37 7.67 -16.46
CA GLU A 256 -1.78 6.27 -16.36
C GLU A 256 -2.47 5.98 -15.03
N ILE A 257 -1.95 6.49 -13.91
CA ILE A 257 -2.60 6.37 -12.60
C ILE A 257 -4.01 6.97 -12.64
N LEU A 258 -4.16 8.18 -13.17
CA LEU A 258 -5.46 8.86 -13.28
C LEU A 258 -6.46 8.05 -14.11
N MET A 259 -6.01 7.42 -15.20
CA MET A 259 -6.86 6.55 -16.01
C MET A 259 -7.41 5.34 -15.23
N ARG A 260 -6.70 4.84 -14.22
CA ARG A 260 -7.15 3.68 -13.42
C ARG A 260 -8.30 4.06 -12.48
N PHE A 261 -8.32 5.30 -12.00
CA PHE A 261 -9.47 5.82 -11.25
C PHE A 261 -10.74 5.91 -12.10
N GLU A 262 -10.63 6.12 -13.42
CA GLU A 262 -11.79 6.15 -14.33
C GLU A 262 -12.38 4.75 -14.59
N LEU A 263 -11.67 3.68 -14.22
CA LEU A 263 -12.14 2.30 -14.36
C LEU A 263 -12.98 1.83 -13.16
N LEU A 264 -13.11 2.66 -12.12
CA LEU A 264 -13.88 2.32 -10.93
C LEU A 264 -15.36 2.09 -11.30
N PRO A 265 -15.92 0.90 -11.04
CA PRO A 265 -17.25 0.56 -11.51
C PRO A 265 -18.39 1.25 -10.73
N ALA A 266 -18.14 1.65 -9.46
CA ALA A 266 -19.13 2.31 -8.63
C ALA A 266 -18.49 3.24 -7.58
N GLY A 267 -19.35 4.00 -6.90
CA GLY A 267 -19.00 4.96 -5.86
C GLY A 267 -18.73 6.38 -6.38
N GLU A 268 -18.63 7.31 -5.43
CA GLU A 268 -18.44 8.72 -5.70
C GLU A 268 -16.98 9.10 -5.43
N LEU A 269 -16.24 9.43 -6.50
CA LEU A 269 -14.88 9.92 -6.41
C LEU A 269 -14.88 11.45 -6.33
N ARG A 270 -14.48 12.00 -5.17
CA ARG A 270 -14.25 13.43 -4.99
C ARG A 270 -12.82 13.77 -5.37
N ARG A 271 -12.67 14.84 -6.15
CA ARG A 271 -11.37 15.34 -6.62
C ARG A 271 -11.09 16.74 -6.09
N LYS A 272 -9.81 17.02 -5.81
CA LYS A 272 -9.26 18.36 -5.66
C LYS A 272 -8.52 18.66 -6.96
N GLY A 273 -9.07 19.57 -7.77
CA GLY A 273 -8.62 19.75 -9.16
C GLY A 273 -8.83 18.48 -10.00
N LYS A 274 -7.74 17.93 -10.52
CA LYS A 274 -7.74 16.65 -11.27
C LYS A 274 -7.44 15.43 -10.40
N TRP A 275 -6.86 15.62 -9.22
CA TRP A 275 -6.37 14.52 -8.39
C TRP A 275 -7.48 13.98 -7.47
N PRO A 276 -7.61 12.65 -7.31
CA PRO A 276 -8.55 12.05 -6.38
C PRO A 276 -8.17 12.34 -4.92
N GLU A 277 -9.13 12.86 -4.15
CA GLU A 277 -8.97 13.13 -2.71
C GLU A 277 -9.56 11.98 -1.89
N ARG A 278 -10.82 11.62 -2.19
CA ARG A 278 -11.53 10.54 -1.51
C ARG A 278 -12.52 9.83 -2.42
N TRP A 279 -12.78 8.58 -2.12
CA TRP A 279 -13.84 7.78 -2.71
C TRP A 279 -14.82 7.33 -1.63
N VAL A 280 -16.12 7.39 -1.92
CA VAL A 280 -17.19 6.98 -1.00
C VAL A 280 -18.13 6.00 -1.70
N PHE A 281 -18.59 4.99 -0.98
CA PHE A 281 -19.55 4.03 -1.50
C PHE A 281 -20.44 3.48 -0.39
N GLU A 282 -21.68 3.14 -0.76
CA GLU A 282 -22.68 2.56 0.14
C GLU A 282 -23.52 1.53 -0.61
N THR A 283 -23.75 0.38 0.03
CA THR A 283 -24.65 -0.67 -0.47
C THR A 283 -25.18 -1.51 0.69
N GLU A 284 -26.30 -2.21 0.48
CA GLU A 284 -26.82 -3.21 1.41
C GLU A 284 -26.22 -4.60 1.15
N ASP A 285 -25.63 -4.82 -0.04
CA ASP A 285 -25.04 -6.10 -0.45
C ASP A 285 -23.57 -6.20 -0.03
N ARG A 286 -23.26 -7.18 0.81
CA ARG A 286 -21.90 -7.43 1.31
C ARG A 286 -20.93 -7.82 0.19
N ASP A 287 -21.36 -8.65 -0.75
CA ASP A 287 -20.46 -9.19 -1.77
C ASP A 287 -20.14 -8.09 -2.81
N GLU A 288 -21.14 -7.29 -3.17
CA GLU A 288 -20.94 -6.05 -3.96
C GLU A 288 -19.98 -5.10 -3.24
N PHE A 289 -20.20 -4.88 -1.93
CA PHE A 289 -19.34 -4.02 -1.12
C PHE A 289 -17.88 -4.46 -1.15
N ILE A 290 -17.62 -5.74 -0.87
CA ILE A 290 -16.26 -6.29 -0.85
C ILE A 290 -15.63 -6.23 -2.24
N ALA A 291 -16.38 -6.53 -3.31
CA ALA A 291 -15.89 -6.42 -4.69
C ALA A 291 -15.36 -5.01 -5.01
N HIS A 292 -16.06 -3.95 -4.58
CA HIS A 292 -15.60 -2.58 -4.79
C HIS A 292 -14.41 -2.20 -3.90
N VAL A 293 -14.42 -2.58 -2.61
CA VAL A 293 -13.32 -2.24 -1.69
C VAL A 293 -12.02 -2.93 -2.08
N ARG A 294 -12.07 -4.11 -2.72
CA ARG A 294 -10.89 -4.85 -3.19
C ARG A 294 -10.02 -4.08 -4.19
N TRP A 295 -10.56 -3.12 -4.92
CA TRP A 295 -9.76 -2.23 -5.78
C TRP A 295 -8.70 -1.44 -5.00
N PHE A 296 -8.97 -1.16 -3.72
CA PHE A 296 -8.16 -0.32 -2.85
C PHE A 296 -7.36 -1.11 -1.82
N SER A 297 -7.71 -2.37 -1.59
CA SER A 297 -7.17 -3.15 -0.48
C SER A 297 -6.58 -4.49 -0.90
N SER A 298 -6.60 -4.85 -2.19
CA SER A 298 -6.09 -6.14 -2.65
C SER A 298 -4.60 -6.05 -3.02
N ASN A 299 -3.96 -7.21 -3.03
CA ASN A 299 -2.59 -7.44 -3.48
C ASN A 299 -2.51 -8.66 -4.43
N TYR A 300 -3.64 -9.10 -4.97
CA TYR A 300 -3.72 -10.33 -5.75
C TYR A 300 -3.16 -10.13 -7.17
N ALA A 301 -2.14 -10.91 -7.52
CA ALA A 301 -1.37 -10.74 -8.75
C ALA A 301 -2.20 -10.70 -10.05
N PRO A 302 -3.26 -11.51 -10.22
CA PRO A 302 -4.10 -11.43 -11.42
C PRO A 302 -4.82 -10.09 -11.63
N ALA A 303 -4.97 -9.26 -10.59
CA ALA A 303 -5.56 -7.92 -10.66
C ALA A 303 -4.51 -6.81 -10.90
N PHE A 304 -3.22 -7.13 -10.98
CA PHE A 304 -2.18 -6.13 -11.23
C PHE A 304 -2.41 -5.40 -12.56
N GLY A 305 -2.32 -4.08 -12.53
CA GLY A 305 -2.75 -3.18 -13.61
C GLY A 305 -4.08 -2.47 -13.37
N ARG A 306 -4.86 -2.94 -12.38
CA ARG A 306 -6.16 -2.36 -11.99
C ARG A 306 -6.20 -1.86 -10.54
N LEU A 307 -5.30 -2.35 -9.69
CA LEU A 307 -5.32 -2.06 -8.26
C LEU A 307 -4.83 -0.64 -7.96
N LEU A 308 -5.54 0.05 -7.07
CA LEU A 308 -5.21 1.39 -6.58
C LEU A 308 -4.59 1.36 -5.19
N THR A 309 -4.42 0.18 -4.58
CA THR A 309 -3.86 -0.03 -3.24
C THR A 309 -2.60 0.82 -2.91
N PRO A 310 -1.60 0.98 -3.79
CA PRO A 310 -0.41 1.78 -3.48
C PRO A 310 -0.69 3.29 -3.29
N LEU A 311 -1.83 3.77 -3.77
CA LEU A 311 -2.23 5.17 -3.73
C LEU A 311 -3.12 5.46 -2.51
N VAL A 312 -3.54 4.41 -1.80
CA VAL A 312 -4.46 4.51 -0.69
C VAL A 312 -3.70 4.85 0.58
N GLN A 313 -4.15 5.91 1.23
CA GLN A 313 -3.60 6.35 2.51
C GLN A 313 -4.36 5.75 3.70
N GLY A 314 -5.67 5.53 3.54
CA GLY A 314 -6.49 4.91 4.57
C GLY A 314 -7.86 4.50 4.07
N ILE A 315 -8.40 3.46 4.69
CA ILE A 315 -9.69 2.86 4.38
C ILE A 315 -10.49 2.82 5.68
N ARG A 316 -11.68 3.41 5.68
CA ARG A 316 -12.65 3.23 6.75
C ARG A 316 -13.90 2.58 6.19
N VAL A 317 -14.29 1.46 6.77
CA VAL A 317 -15.50 0.74 6.42
C VAL A 317 -16.41 0.62 7.63
N LYS A 318 -17.71 0.66 7.39
CA LYS A 318 -18.75 0.46 8.39
C LYS A 318 -19.78 -0.51 7.83
N GLY A 319 -20.30 -1.43 8.63
CA GLY A 319 -21.40 -2.29 8.22
C GLY A 319 -21.53 -3.54 9.08
N SER A 320 -22.42 -4.43 8.66
CA SER A 320 -22.72 -5.70 9.34
C SER A 320 -21.64 -6.76 9.11
N PHE A 321 -20.42 -6.44 9.50
CA PHE A 321 -19.29 -7.37 9.55
C PHE A 321 -19.41 -8.28 10.76
N GLN A 322 -19.93 -9.49 10.55
CA GLN A 322 -20.11 -10.48 11.60
C GLN A 322 -19.39 -11.76 11.22
N SER A 323 -18.60 -12.28 12.14
CA SER A 323 -18.05 -13.63 12.03
C SER A 323 -19.08 -14.64 12.50
N GLU A 324 -19.27 -15.74 11.77
CA GLU A 324 -20.17 -16.83 12.18
C GLU A 324 -19.75 -17.45 13.51
N GLU A 325 -18.47 -17.37 13.86
CA GLU A 325 -17.89 -17.98 15.07
C GLU A 325 -18.03 -17.09 16.32
N LEU A 326 -18.27 -15.79 16.15
CA LEU A 326 -18.33 -14.83 17.24
C LEU A 326 -19.77 -14.37 17.47
N VAL A 327 -20.30 -14.69 18.65
CA VAL A 327 -21.62 -14.23 19.07
C VAL A 327 -21.53 -12.75 19.45
N ASP A 328 -22.19 -11.90 18.67
CA ASP A 328 -22.40 -10.46 18.91
C ASP A 328 -21.11 -9.61 18.96
N ASN A 329 -20.47 -9.44 17.81
CA ASN A 329 -19.29 -8.58 17.62
C ASN A 329 -19.66 -7.13 17.22
N LYS A 330 -20.86 -6.66 17.56
CA LYS A 330 -21.34 -5.30 17.24
C LYS A 330 -20.71 -4.26 18.15
N GLY A 331 -20.66 -3.01 17.68
CA GLY A 331 -20.13 -1.92 18.49
C GLY A 331 -18.61 -1.97 18.61
N LEU A 332 -17.90 -2.53 17.64
CA LEU A 332 -16.44 -2.55 17.63
C LEU A 332 -15.91 -1.60 16.58
N VAL A 333 -14.84 -0.88 16.92
CA VAL A 333 -14.02 -0.12 15.97
C VAL A 333 -12.65 -0.76 15.96
N LEU A 334 -12.39 -1.58 14.95
CA LEU A 334 -11.14 -2.31 14.78
C LEU A 334 -10.20 -1.47 13.92
N MET A 335 -9.07 -1.06 14.51
CA MET A 335 -8.08 -0.20 13.85
C MET A 335 -6.81 -1.01 13.61
N ASP A 336 -6.61 -1.48 12.38
CA ASP A 336 -5.38 -2.11 11.92
C ASP A 336 -4.53 -1.05 11.21
N GLY A 337 -3.35 -0.79 11.77
CA GLY A 337 -2.38 0.17 11.23
C GLY A 337 -1.06 -0.50 10.91
N GLU A 338 -0.10 0.31 10.45
CA GLU A 338 1.25 -0.16 10.15
C GLU A 338 1.87 -0.98 11.30
N GLY A 339 2.44 -2.14 10.94
CA GLY A 339 3.12 -3.01 11.89
C GLY A 339 4.37 -2.36 12.50
N LEU A 340 4.71 -2.78 13.71
CA LEU A 340 5.88 -2.26 14.43
C LEU A 340 7.16 -2.82 13.80
N GLY A 341 8.12 -1.94 13.49
CA GLY A 341 9.39 -2.26 12.83
C GLY A 341 9.59 -1.64 11.44
N HIS A 342 8.67 -0.78 10.98
CA HIS A 342 8.73 -0.14 9.66
C HIS A 342 9.27 1.29 9.65
N VAL A 343 9.61 1.81 10.83
CA VAL A 343 10.03 3.19 10.98
C VAL A 343 11.56 3.21 11.05
N THR A 344 12.21 3.56 9.94
CA THR A 344 13.61 4.03 9.92
C THR A 344 13.77 5.40 10.59
N GLU A 345 12.66 6.04 10.96
CA GLU A 345 12.66 7.26 11.75
C GLU A 345 13.05 6.96 13.19
N THR A 346 13.82 7.89 13.76
CA THR A 346 14.31 7.81 15.13
C THR A 346 13.19 7.50 16.14
N VAL A 347 13.56 6.81 17.23
CA VAL A 347 12.70 6.41 18.36
C VAL A 347 11.75 7.52 18.88
N ALA A 348 12.06 8.79 18.60
CA ALA A 348 11.27 9.95 18.96
C ALA A 348 9.97 10.15 18.14
N GLU A 349 9.96 9.91 16.82
CA GLU A 349 8.77 10.11 15.97
C GLU A 349 7.76 8.96 16.09
N VAL A 350 8.25 7.74 16.34
CA VAL A 350 7.46 6.59 16.79
C VAL A 350 6.70 6.90 18.08
N SER A 351 7.16 7.82 18.93
CA SER A 351 6.48 8.09 20.20
C SER A 351 5.17 8.88 20.02
N THR A 352 5.10 9.88 19.15
CA THR A 352 3.96 10.81 19.12
C THR A 352 2.74 10.28 18.36
N ARG A 353 2.95 9.65 17.19
CA ARG A 353 1.85 9.04 16.39
C ARG A 353 1.19 7.87 17.12
N PHE A 354 1.99 7.02 17.79
CA PHE A 354 1.48 5.91 18.59
C PHE A 354 0.79 6.39 19.88
N THR A 355 1.33 7.39 20.59
CA THR A 355 0.70 7.90 21.82
C THR A 355 -0.69 8.52 21.58
N ARG A 356 -0.91 9.26 20.48
CA ARG A 356 -2.26 9.76 20.12
C ARG A 356 -3.24 8.60 19.88
N ARG A 357 -2.78 7.51 19.25
CA ARG A 357 -3.58 6.30 19.05
C ARG A 357 -3.86 5.53 20.34
N TYR A 358 -2.93 5.51 21.29
CA TYR A 358 -3.16 4.90 22.60
C TYR A 358 -4.21 5.67 23.41
N GLN A 359 -4.25 6.99 23.25
CA GLN A 359 -5.26 7.82 23.90
C GLN A 359 -6.66 7.53 23.35
N MET A 360 -6.82 7.45 22.01
CA MET A 360 -8.12 7.24 21.38
C MET A 360 -8.68 5.81 21.57
N ALA A 361 -7.80 4.81 21.72
CA ALA A 361 -8.21 3.42 21.84
C ALA A 361 -8.75 3.11 23.24
N ASP A 362 -9.75 2.24 23.31
CA ASP A 362 -10.24 1.66 24.57
C ASP A 362 -9.46 0.40 24.93
N VAL A 363 -9.04 -0.37 23.92
CA VAL A 363 -8.20 -1.56 24.02
C VAL A 363 -7.01 -1.45 23.07
N ILE A 364 -5.81 -1.76 23.55
CA ILE A 364 -4.59 -1.90 22.76
C ILE A 364 -4.29 -3.40 22.67
N LEU A 365 -4.54 -4.01 21.51
CA LEU A 365 -4.34 -5.43 21.28
C LEU A 365 -2.98 -5.69 20.64
N LEU A 366 -2.02 -6.18 21.43
CA LEU A 366 -0.73 -6.65 20.95
C LEU A 366 -0.88 -8.07 20.39
N VAL A 367 -0.77 -8.21 19.09
CA VAL A 367 -0.77 -9.48 18.36
C VAL A 367 0.67 -9.92 18.15
N ASP A 368 0.98 -11.14 18.58
CA ASP A 368 2.33 -11.71 18.52
C ASP A 368 2.31 -13.17 18.04
N ASN A 369 3.41 -13.64 17.46
CA ASN A 369 3.51 -15.03 16.97
C ASN A 369 3.86 -15.97 18.14
N ALA A 370 3.06 -17.01 18.35
CA ALA A 370 3.25 -17.99 19.42
C ALA A 370 4.49 -18.90 19.24
N GLU A 371 4.99 -19.09 18.01
CA GLU A 371 6.19 -19.89 17.74
C GLU A 371 7.46 -19.20 18.27
N GLN A 372 7.52 -17.87 18.14
CA GLN A 372 8.62 -17.04 18.62
C GLN A 372 8.08 -15.83 19.39
N PRO A 373 7.48 -16.03 20.57
CA PRO A 373 6.80 -14.96 21.27
C PRO A 373 7.79 -14.00 21.91
N MET A 374 7.35 -12.76 22.10
CA MET A 374 8.00 -11.73 22.93
C MET A 374 9.42 -11.37 22.48
N GLN A 375 9.61 -11.26 21.17
CA GLN A 375 10.85 -10.76 20.57
C GLN A 375 11.03 -9.25 20.83
N ALA A 376 12.12 -8.68 20.32
CA ALA A 376 12.50 -7.28 20.57
C ALA A 376 11.39 -6.25 20.28
N ALA A 377 10.65 -6.42 19.18
CA ALA A 377 9.61 -5.47 18.77
C ALA A 377 8.35 -5.54 19.66
N PRO A 378 7.70 -6.70 19.91
CA PRO A 378 6.62 -6.81 20.90
C PRO A 378 7.04 -6.28 22.30
N LEU A 379 8.26 -6.59 22.75
CA LEU A 379 8.79 -6.06 24.01
C LEU A 379 8.92 -4.53 24.03
N SER A 380 9.29 -3.92 22.89
CA SER A 380 9.35 -2.47 22.74
C SER A 380 7.97 -1.83 22.89
N VAL A 381 6.94 -2.45 22.31
CA VAL A 381 5.54 -2.00 22.44
C VAL A 381 5.08 -2.05 23.88
N LEU A 382 5.33 -3.16 24.56
CA LEU A 382 4.99 -3.32 25.97
C LEU A 382 5.64 -2.24 26.84
N ARG A 383 6.93 -1.95 26.59
CA ARG A 383 7.63 -0.85 27.27
C ARG A 383 6.98 0.49 26.96
N SER A 384 6.67 0.77 25.69
CA SER A 384 6.03 2.02 25.25
C SER A 384 4.64 2.22 25.87
N VAL A 385 3.81 1.18 25.91
CA VAL A 385 2.48 1.22 26.52
C VAL A 385 2.58 1.43 28.05
N ALA A 386 3.52 0.74 28.70
CA ALA A 386 3.77 0.88 30.13
C ALA A 386 4.31 2.27 30.50
N THR A 387 5.31 2.78 29.76
CA THR A 387 5.89 4.12 30.01
C THR A 387 4.91 5.25 29.70
N SER A 388 3.98 5.03 28.77
CA SER A 388 2.91 5.98 28.43
C SER A 388 1.72 5.91 29.39
N GLY A 389 1.69 4.96 30.34
CA GLY A 389 0.62 4.84 31.35
C GLY A 389 -0.67 4.18 30.84
N TYR A 390 -0.66 3.52 29.68
CA TYR A 390 -1.86 2.88 29.09
C TYR A 390 -1.94 1.37 29.36
N GLN A 391 -1.23 0.87 30.38
CA GLN A 391 -1.14 -0.57 30.70
C GLN A 391 -2.51 -1.22 30.97
N GLU A 392 -3.49 -0.48 31.50
CA GLU A 392 -4.84 -1.00 31.78
C GLU A 392 -5.65 -1.29 30.50
N LYS A 393 -5.25 -0.69 29.37
CA LYS A 393 -5.88 -0.92 28.07
C LYS A 393 -5.27 -2.09 27.30
N LEU A 394 -4.15 -2.64 27.77
CA LEU A 394 -3.35 -3.61 27.02
C LEU A 394 -3.97 -5.02 27.10
N ALA A 395 -4.17 -5.62 25.94
CA ALA A 395 -4.47 -7.04 25.75
C ALA A 395 -3.41 -7.67 24.84
N ILE A 396 -3.16 -8.97 24.99
CA ILE A 396 -2.19 -9.71 24.16
C ILE A 396 -2.90 -10.90 23.51
N ALA A 397 -2.71 -11.07 22.21
CA ALA A 397 -3.19 -12.20 21.44
C ALA A 397 -2.01 -12.93 20.77
N PHE A 398 -1.82 -14.20 21.10
CA PHE A 398 -0.84 -15.05 20.43
C PHE A 398 -1.48 -15.78 19.26
N THR A 399 -0.92 -15.61 18.06
CA THR A 399 -1.35 -16.27 16.80
C THR A 399 -0.44 -17.45 16.46
N HIS A 400 -0.75 -18.22 15.41
CA HIS A 400 0.05 -19.37 14.95
C HIS A 400 0.22 -20.45 16.05
N PHE A 401 -0.79 -20.62 16.90
CA PHE A 401 -0.73 -21.56 18.02
C PHE A 401 -0.66 -23.03 17.55
N ASP A 402 -1.17 -23.30 16.33
CA ASP A 402 -1.05 -24.57 15.62
C ASP A 402 0.41 -24.96 15.29
N GLN A 403 1.30 -23.97 15.19
CA GLN A 403 2.72 -24.19 14.88
C GLN A 403 3.58 -24.41 16.13
N VAL A 404 3.03 -24.21 17.33
CA VAL A 404 3.74 -24.37 18.60
C VAL A 404 4.06 -25.83 18.85
N LYS A 405 5.36 -26.17 18.81
CA LYS A 405 5.88 -27.51 19.09
C LYS A 405 6.34 -27.60 20.54
N GLY A 406 5.78 -28.52 21.31
CA GLY A 406 6.15 -28.75 22.70
C GLY A 406 5.34 -29.88 23.35
N ALA A 407 5.72 -30.27 24.56
CA ALA A 407 4.88 -31.13 25.39
C ALA A 407 3.69 -30.30 25.91
N ASN A 408 2.65 -30.20 25.08
CA ASN A 408 1.38 -29.58 25.43
C ASN A 408 0.63 -30.57 26.34
N PHE A 409 0.84 -30.44 27.65
CA PHE A 409 0.22 -31.29 28.68
C PHE A 409 -1.23 -30.89 28.98
#